data_AF-A0A6J1WYL1-F1
#
_entry.id   AF-A0A6J1WYL1-F1
#
_cell.length_a   1.000
_cell.length_b   1.000
_cell.length_c   1.000
_cell.angle_alpha   90.00
_cell.angle_beta   90.00
_cell.angle_gamma   90.00
#
_symmetry.space_group_name_H-M   'P 1'
#
loop_
_entity.id
_entity.type
_entity.pdbx_description
1 polymer ?
#
loop_
_entity_poly.entity_id
_entity_poly.type
_entity_poly.pdbx_seq_one_letter_code
_entity_poly.pdbx_strand_id
1 'polypeptide(L)'
;MAAADEDKILEGFLCPICKADLKSASQLTSHFENLHQEEQDVLKSLKDIFGKAKKIILNSDDTDLKETFDRALKFNQQEQYYSQEEQVIGVSRSSTDYFKAVRSSRLERYATETNNLLIRLDKLVCNMPEEPNQRKQHEQEVVPWLDGTSVKLCPSCAKSFNLTRRKHHCRLCGSILCHDCSVFLDLKIARGIVDPSASQVSSEPDPDSERSRLRLCEHCYKLIELRKQVQESRNAKTVLMTAYEQMRSLMEQAKSAVAMYEKMCQSLFDGETTYNLSDVNAMRGRIGKLAEGIDLLSKQIASFPAEPGTRQLKLQNSIRQAAAHYIKEDLISLRKLPTEAQIEEVRRQRYERAERQIQMERQRMEMERAVDTAGPSSSRVQHNDVDDDNPLIEQMNIIRGYIKEARKELRFEEVAILEANLKDLKKEYHLQMLSNKT
;
A
#
# COMPACT_ATOMS: atom_id res chain seq x y z
N MET A 1 -40.56 -22.23 38.52
CA MET A 1 -40.32 -20.77 38.44
C MET A 1 -38.84 -20.51 38.66
N ALA A 2 -38.11 -20.30 37.56
CA ALA A 2 -36.76 -19.74 37.56
C ALA A 2 -36.83 -18.57 36.57
N ALA A 3 -36.61 -17.35 37.06
CA ALA A 3 -36.59 -16.15 36.23
C ALA A 3 -35.40 -16.26 35.27
N ALA A 4 -35.68 -16.26 33.96
CA ALA A 4 -34.66 -16.14 32.94
C ALA A 4 -34.14 -14.70 32.96
N ASP A 5 -32.84 -14.56 33.08
CA ASP A 5 -32.08 -13.33 33.02
C ASP A 5 -32.27 -12.68 31.63
N GLU A 6 -33.12 -11.66 31.52
CA GLU A 6 -33.51 -11.03 30.24
C GLU A 6 -32.39 -10.22 29.57
N ASP A 7 -31.24 -10.04 30.23
CA ASP A 7 -30.11 -9.24 29.73
C ASP A 7 -29.01 -10.05 29.01
N LYS A 8 -29.23 -11.34 28.76
CA LYS A 8 -28.26 -12.17 28.03
C LYS A 8 -28.59 -12.21 26.54
N ILE A 9 -27.77 -11.55 25.73
CA ILE A 9 -27.80 -11.69 24.26
C ILE A 9 -27.51 -13.17 23.93
N LEU A 10 -28.50 -13.87 23.39
CA LEU A 10 -28.35 -15.25 22.93
C LEU A 10 -28.10 -15.22 21.41
N GLU A 11 -26.94 -15.72 20.98
CA GLU A 11 -26.56 -15.83 19.56
C GLU A 11 -26.49 -17.30 19.17
N GLY A 12 -27.08 -17.68 18.02
CA GLY A 12 -27.06 -19.07 17.53
C GLY A 12 -28.35 -19.47 16.81
N PHE A 13 -28.53 -20.78 16.60
CA PHE A 13 -29.73 -21.35 15.98
C PHE A 13 -30.83 -21.53 17.02
N LEU A 14 -31.39 -20.41 17.47
CA LEU A 14 -32.38 -20.36 18.55
C LEU A 14 -33.79 -20.51 18.00
N CYS A 15 -34.62 -21.32 18.65
CA CYS A 15 -36.04 -21.36 18.37
C CYS A 15 -36.69 -20.03 18.79
N PRO A 16 -37.39 -19.30 17.91
CA PRO A 16 -37.98 -18.01 18.26
C PRO A 16 -39.15 -18.12 19.25
N ILE A 17 -39.75 -19.30 19.38
CA ILE A 17 -40.90 -19.55 20.26
C ILE A 17 -40.41 -19.94 21.66
N CYS A 18 -39.58 -20.97 21.77
CA CYS A 18 -39.14 -21.50 23.06
C CYS A 18 -37.72 -21.08 23.48
N LYS A 19 -37.01 -20.31 22.64
CA LYS A 19 -35.63 -19.83 22.84
C LYS A 19 -34.58 -20.95 23.05
N ALA A 20 -34.89 -22.19 22.67
CA ALA A 20 -33.94 -23.30 22.72
C ALA A 20 -32.85 -23.15 21.67
N ASP A 21 -31.57 -23.33 22.04
CA ASP A 21 -30.44 -23.32 21.09
C ASP A 21 -30.25 -24.71 20.49
N LEU A 22 -30.48 -24.79 19.18
CA LEU A 22 -30.52 -26.04 18.43
C LEU A 22 -29.29 -26.25 17.57
N LYS A 23 -28.25 -25.42 17.75
CA LYS A 23 -26.87 -25.58 17.25
C LYS A 23 -26.67 -25.67 15.73
N SER A 24 -27.70 -25.97 14.94
CA SER A 24 -27.67 -26.08 13.48
C SER A 24 -29.05 -25.77 12.85
N ALA A 25 -29.03 -25.33 11.59
CA ALA A 25 -30.26 -25.01 10.85
C ALA A 25 -31.21 -26.21 10.70
N SER A 26 -30.67 -27.41 10.45
CA SER A 26 -31.48 -28.63 10.27
C SER A 26 -32.19 -29.07 11.55
N GLN A 27 -31.50 -28.96 12.70
CA GLN A 27 -32.08 -29.25 14.01
C GLN A 27 -33.11 -28.20 14.42
N LEU A 28 -32.88 -26.93 14.08
CA LEU A 28 -33.86 -25.86 14.26
C LEU A 28 -35.13 -26.11 13.44
N THR A 29 -35.00 -26.48 12.16
CA THR A 29 -36.13 -26.82 11.30
C THR A 29 -36.91 -28.03 11.83
N SER A 30 -36.21 -29.11 12.21
CA SER A 30 -36.87 -30.32 12.74
C SER A 30 -37.56 -30.09 14.08
N HIS A 31 -36.96 -29.30 14.98
CA HIS A 31 -37.58 -28.91 16.24
C HIS A 31 -38.86 -28.10 16.00
N PHE A 32 -38.81 -27.13 15.09
CA PHE A 32 -39.97 -26.28 14.77
C PHE A 32 -41.10 -27.09 14.11
N GLU A 33 -40.78 -27.99 13.18
CA GLU A 33 -41.76 -28.86 12.50
C GLU A 33 -42.44 -29.87 13.44
N ASN A 34 -41.76 -30.32 14.49
CA ASN A 34 -42.27 -31.34 15.41
C ASN A 34 -42.92 -30.78 16.68
N LEU A 35 -42.45 -29.64 17.20
CA LEU A 35 -42.90 -29.08 18.49
C LEU A 35 -43.78 -27.83 18.36
N HIS A 36 -43.80 -27.19 17.19
CA HIS A 36 -44.59 -25.97 16.93
C HIS A 36 -45.53 -26.17 15.73
N GLN A 37 -46.15 -27.34 15.69
CA GLN A 37 -46.97 -27.83 14.57
C GLN A 37 -48.24 -26.98 14.34
N GLU A 38 -48.72 -26.28 15.37
CA GLU A 38 -49.87 -25.38 15.29
C GLU A 38 -49.54 -24.00 14.67
N GLU A 39 -48.27 -23.64 14.53
CA GLU A 39 -47.80 -22.37 13.91
C GLU A 39 -47.23 -22.59 12.49
N GLN A 40 -47.80 -23.53 11.73
CA GLN A 40 -47.34 -23.91 10.39
C GLN A 40 -47.44 -22.81 9.31
N ASP A 41 -48.21 -21.74 9.53
CA ASP A 41 -48.34 -20.65 8.56
C ASP A 41 -47.05 -19.84 8.41
N VAL A 42 -46.21 -19.79 9.45
CA VAL A 42 -44.87 -19.17 9.40
C VAL A 42 -43.90 -20.03 8.57
N LEU A 43 -44.07 -21.37 8.61
CA LEU A 43 -43.28 -22.31 7.82
C LEU A 43 -43.59 -22.26 6.32
N LYS A 44 -44.83 -21.93 5.91
CA LYS A 44 -45.16 -21.71 4.49
C LYS A 44 -44.40 -20.51 3.92
N SER A 45 -44.34 -19.41 4.66
CA SER A 45 -43.60 -18.20 4.25
C SER A 45 -42.10 -18.47 4.14
N LEU A 46 -41.51 -19.20 5.08
CA LEU A 46 -40.09 -19.59 5.05
C LEU A 46 -39.78 -20.65 3.98
N LYS A 47 -40.64 -21.67 3.77
CA LYS A 47 -40.47 -22.65 2.68
C LYS A 47 -40.60 -22.02 1.30
N ASP A 48 -41.44 -21.00 1.13
CA ASP A 48 -41.54 -20.26 -0.14
C ASP A 48 -40.30 -19.39 -0.42
N ILE A 49 -39.67 -18.83 0.62
CA ILE A 49 -38.42 -18.06 0.48
C ILE A 49 -37.26 -18.98 0.08
N PHE A 50 -37.12 -20.14 0.74
CA PHE A 50 -36.07 -21.11 0.42
C PHE A 50 -36.33 -21.90 -0.87
N GLY A 51 -37.60 -22.15 -1.21
CA GLY A 51 -38.01 -22.78 -2.46
C GLY A 51 -37.76 -21.88 -3.68
N LYS A 52 -38.02 -20.58 -3.56
CA LYS A 52 -37.70 -19.59 -4.61
C LYS A 52 -36.19 -19.46 -4.83
N ALA A 53 -35.39 -19.43 -3.77
CA ALA A 53 -33.93 -19.41 -3.90
C ALA A 53 -33.37 -20.63 -4.67
N LYS A 54 -33.99 -21.81 -4.52
CA LYS A 54 -33.57 -23.03 -5.23
C LYS A 54 -34.05 -23.06 -6.70
N LYS A 55 -35.19 -22.45 -7.03
CA LYS A 55 -35.74 -22.39 -8.40
C LYS A 55 -35.07 -21.30 -9.26
N ILE A 56 -34.64 -20.19 -8.65
CA ILE A 56 -33.89 -19.09 -9.29
C ILE A 56 -32.49 -19.54 -9.74
N ILE A 57 -31.91 -20.57 -9.13
CA ILE A 57 -30.58 -21.09 -9.52
C ILE A 57 -30.62 -22.01 -10.75
N LEU A 58 -31.79 -22.54 -11.14
CA LEU A 58 -31.84 -23.66 -12.09
C LEU A 58 -32.69 -23.47 -13.36
N ASN A 59 -33.46 -22.41 -13.56
CA ASN A 59 -34.12 -22.19 -14.87
C ASN A 59 -34.37 -20.71 -15.19
N SER A 60 -34.16 -20.40 -16.46
CA SER A 60 -34.09 -19.11 -17.15
C SER A 60 -35.42 -18.36 -17.29
N ASP A 61 -35.41 -17.04 -17.04
CA ASP A 61 -35.74 -15.98 -18.01
C ASP A 61 -35.51 -14.59 -17.38
N ASP A 62 -34.63 -13.78 -18.00
CA ASP A 62 -34.16 -12.48 -17.49
C ASP A 62 -35.26 -11.41 -17.38
N THR A 63 -36.39 -11.60 -18.06
CA THR A 63 -37.49 -10.64 -18.10
C THR A 63 -38.35 -10.68 -16.84
N ASP A 64 -38.51 -11.88 -16.24
CA ASP A 64 -39.32 -12.11 -15.04
C ASP A 64 -38.59 -11.62 -13.76
N LEU A 65 -37.25 -11.68 -13.78
CA LEU A 65 -36.39 -11.13 -12.71
C LEU A 65 -36.56 -9.61 -12.57
N LYS A 66 -36.67 -8.89 -13.69
CA LYS A 66 -36.78 -7.42 -13.69
C LYS A 66 -38.12 -6.95 -13.15
N GLU A 67 -39.23 -7.57 -13.56
CA GLU A 67 -40.56 -7.22 -13.04
C GLU A 67 -40.70 -7.58 -11.55
N THR A 68 -40.11 -8.69 -11.12
CA THR A 68 -40.12 -9.09 -9.70
C THR A 68 -39.29 -8.14 -8.84
N PHE A 69 -38.16 -7.66 -9.34
CA PHE A 69 -37.32 -6.66 -8.67
C PHE A 69 -38.02 -5.29 -8.57
N ASP A 70 -38.65 -4.84 -9.65
CA ASP A 70 -39.39 -3.58 -9.68
C ASP A 70 -40.65 -3.61 -8.78
N ARG A 71 -41.29 -4.78 -8.64
CA ARG A 71 -42.43 -4.97 -7.72
C ARG A 71 -41.99 -5.05 -6.26
N ALA A 72 -40.82 -5.64 -5.97
CA ALA A 72 -40.22 -5.66 -4.64
C ALA A 72 -39.78 -4.25 -4.18
N LEU A 73 -39.28 -3.42 -5.10
CA LEU A 73 -38.96 -2.02 -4.82
C LEU A 73 -40.22 -1.18 -4.52
N LYS A 74 -41.36 -1.51 -5.12
CA LYS A 74 -42.64 -0.80 -4.87
C LYS A 74 -43.31 -1.16 -3.54
N PHE A 75 -43.09 -2.36 -2.98
CA PHE A 75 -43.63 -2.74 -1.67
C PHE A 75 -42.93 -2.03 -0.49
N ASN A 76 -41.77 -1.41 -0.70
CA ASN A 76 -41.06 -0.62 0.30
C ASN A 76 -41.47 0.86 0.34
N GLN A 77 -42.47 1.29 -0.45
CA GLN A 77 -42.98 2.67 -0.46
C GLN A 77 -44.26 2.87 0.35
N GLN A 78 -44.66 1.93 1.20
CA GLN A 78 -45.61 2.25 2.26
C GLN A 78 -44.80 2.81 3.43
N GLU A 79 -44.58 4.13 3.39
CA GLU A 79 -44.05 4.91 4.50
C GLU A 79 -44.92 4.70 5.74
N GLN A 80 -44.55 3.71 6.56
CA GLN A 80 -44.88 3.77 7.96
C GLN A 80 -44.08 4.93 8.52
N TYR A 81 -44.77 6.05 8.73
CA TYR A 81 -44.31 7.19 9.50
C TYR A 81 -44.05 6.72 10.94
N TYR A 82 -42.91 6.05 11.15
CA TYR A 82 -42.27 6.05 12.44
C TYR A 82 -41.81 7.48 12.65
N SER A 83 -42.28 8.12 13.72
CA SER A 83 -41.68 9.36 14.22
C SER A 83 -40.18 9.13 14.31
N GLN A 84 -39.44 9.78 13.41
CA GLN A 84 -37.99 9.69 13.32
C GLN A 84 -37.42 10.35 14.57
N GLU A 85 -37.36 9.61 15.67
CA GLU A 85 -36.51 9.97 16.79
C GLU A 85 -35.07 9.80 16.28
N GLU A 86 -34.39 10.92 16.06
CA GLU A 86 -32.95 10.91 15.77
C GLU A 86 -32.26 10.08 16.85
N GLN A 87 -31.74 8.91 16.48
CA GLN A 87 -30.94 8.11 17.38
C GLN A 87 -29.65 8.89 17.68
N VAL A 88 -29.66 9.62 18.79
CA VAL A 88 -28.50 10.38 19.24
C VAL A 88 -27.38 9.38 19.51
N ILE A 89 -26.20 9.59 18.91
CA ILE A 89 -25.01 8.77 19.16
C ILE A 89 -24.85 8.66 20.68
N GLY A 90 -24.95 7.43 21.20
CA GLY A 90 -24.77 7.18 22.63
C GLY A 90 -23.42 7.72 23.11
N VAL A 91 -23.29 7.99 24.41
CA VAL A 91 -22.04 8.52 24.97
C VAL A 91 -20.90 7.51 24.78
N SER A 92 -20.01 7.76 23.82
CA SER A 92 -18.78 6.98 23.64
C SER A 92 -17.73 7.45 24.65
N ARG A 93 -17.22 6.53 25.46
CA ARG A 93 -16.09 6.78 26.36
C ARG A 93 -14.90 5.94 25.90
N SER A 94 -13.79 6.61 25.60
CA SER A 94 -12.53 5.95 25.27
C SER A 94 -11.53 6.15 26.41
N SER A 95 -11.09 5.07 27.02
CA SER A 95 -9.97 5.09 27.98
C SER A 95 -8.60 4.98 27.30
N THR A 96 -8.56 5.10 25.97
CA THR A 96 -7.34 4.92 25.18
C THR A 96 -6.27 5.94 25.54
N ASP A 97 -6.64 7.20 25.78
CA ASP A 97 -5.67 8.26 26.09
C ASP A 97 -5.10 8.10 27.49
N TYR A 98 -5.92 7.70 28.46
CA TYR A 98 -5.45 7.32 29.80
C TYR A 98 -4.50 6.11 29.74
N PHE A 99 -4.87 5.05 29.02
CA PHE A 99 -4.01 3.89 28.81
C PHE A 99 -2.68 4.27 28.17
N LYS A 100 -2.70 5.10 27.11
CA LYS A 100 -1.51 5.62 26.43
C LYS A 100 -0.64 6.41 27.39
N ALA A 101 -1.21 7.31 28.20
CA ALA A 101 -0.44 8.11 29.16
C ALA A 101 0.31 7.21 30.16
N VAL A 102 -0.39 6.26 30.81
CA VAL A 102 0.22 5.32 31.76
C VAL A 102 1.28 4.44 31.09
N ARG A 103 1.00 3.95 29.89
CA ARG A 103 1.93 3.12 29.12
C ARG A 103 3.17 3.91 28.70
N SER A 104 3.01 5.13 28.19
CA SER A 104 4.10 6.00 27.74
C SER A 104 5.06 6.31 28.88
N SER A 105 4.56 6.70 30.06
CA SER A 105 5.44 6.95 31.22
C SER A 105 6.25 5.72 31.64
N ARG A 106 5.68 4.51 31.51
CA ARG A 106 6.42 3.26 31.78
C ARG A 106 7.47 2.98 30.70
N LEU A 107 7.09 3.11 29.43
CA LEU A 107 7.98 2.85 28.30
C LEU A 107 9.15 3.85 28.24
N GLU A 108 8.89 5.11 28.55
CA GLU A 108 9.89 6.17 28.55
C GLU A 108 10.99 5.92 29.57
N ARG A 109 10.66 5.41 30.76
CA ARG A 109 11.65 4.96 31.75
C ARG A 109 12.57 3.88 31.17
N TYR A 110 12.00 2.81 30.63
CA TYR A 110 12.79 1.71 30.04
C TYR A 110 13.59 2.14 28.81
N ALA A 111 13.01 2.99 27.96
CA ALA A 111 13.68 3.51 26.77
C ALA A 111 14.88 4.39 27.15
N THR A 112 14.71 5.28 28.13
CA THR A 112 15.79 6.14 28.62
C THR A 112 16.92 5.31 29.24
N GLU A 113 16.59 4.36 30.11
CA GLU A 113 17.55 3.43 30.71
C GLU A 113 18.30 2.64 29.62
N THR A 114 17.58 2.04 28.67
CA THR A 114 18.18 1.25 27.59
C THR A 114 19.07 2.10 26.68
N ASN A 115 18.63 3.30 26.29
CA ASN A 115 19.41 4.22 25.45
C ASN A 115 20.72 4.63 26.14
N ASN A 116 20.67 4.91 27.45
CA ASN A 116 21.86 5.21 28.23
C ASN A 116 22.84 4.02 28.26
N LEU A 117 22.32 2.79 28.37
CA LEU A 117 23.16 1.58 28.28
C LEU A 117 23.77 1.41 26.89
N LEU A 118 23.05 1.70 25.81
CA LEU A 118 23.58 1.62 24.44
C LEU A 118 24.67 2.65 24.19
N ILE A 119 24.50 3.90 24.63
CA ILE A 119 25.54 4.94 24.51
C ILE A 119 26.80 4.55 25.29
N ARG A 120 26.63 3.93 26.47
CA ARG A 120 27.78 3.42 27.24
C ARG A 120 28.41 2.23 26.54
N LEU A 121 27.62 1.31 25.99
CA LEU A 121 28.12 0.16 25.22
C LEU A 121 28.95 0.63 24.02
N ASP A 122 28.47 1.63 23.28
CA ASP A 122 29.18 2.25 22.16
C ASP A 122 30.56 2.78 22.59
N LYS A 123 30.59 3.63 23.62
CA LYS A 123 31.83 4.18 24.18
C LYS A 123 32.80 3.10 24.68
N LEU A 124 32.26 2.03 25.27
CA LEU A 124 33.03 0.88 25.72
C LEU A 124 33.56 0.02 24.58
N VAL A 125 33.11 0.19 23.35
CA VAL A 125 33.41 -0.74 22.25
C VAL A 125 34.21 -0.07 21.12
N CYS A 126 33.94 1.20 20.83
CA CYS A 126 34.56 1.94 19.72
C CYS A 126 36.01 2.38 20.00
N ASN A 127 36.37 2.64 21.26
CA ASN A 127 37.70 3.14 21.63
C ASN A 127 38.39 2.26 22.68
N MET A 128 38.32 0.92 22.55
CA MET A 128 38.95 0.02 23.52
C MET A 128 40.48 0.03 23.40
N PRO A 129 41.22 0.45 24.45
CA PRO A 129 42.69 0.40 24.44
C PRO A 129 43.19 -1.05 24.36
N GLU A 130 44.36 -1.29 23.77
CA GLU A 130 44.94 -2.64 23.71
C GLU A 130 45.50 -3.08 25.07
N GLU A 131 46.06 -2.14 25.83
CA GLU A 131 46.72 -2.36 27.13
C GLU A 131 45.72 -2.61 28.29
N PRO A 132 45.90 -3.66 29.11
CA PRO A 132 44.95 -4.02 30.19
C PRO A 132 44.68 -2.92 31.22
N ASN A 133 45.71 -2.16 31.59
CA ASN A 133 45.58 -1.08 32.57
C ASN A 133 44.77 0.09 32.01
N GLN A 134 44.99 0.43 30.75
CA GLN A 134 44.26 1.49 30.05
C GLN A 134 42.81 1.07 29.78
N ARG A 135 42.55 -0.21 29.48
CA ARG A 135 41.17 -0.76 29.38
C ARG A 135 40.39 -0.56 30.66
N LYS A 136 40.98 -0.93 31.81
CA LYS A 136 40.31 -0.78 33.10
C LYS A 136 40.01 0.69 33.41
N GLN A 137 40.94 1.59 33.09
CA GLN A 137 40.75 3.02 33.26
C GLN A 137 39.63 3.54 32.35
N HIS A 138 39.65 3.19 31.07
CA HIS A 138 38.58 3.51 30.10
C HIS A 138 37.21 3.00 30.56
N GLU A 139 37.11 1.76 31.04
CA GLU A 139 35.87 1.20 31.60
C GLU A 139 35.32 2.05 32.76
N GLN A 140 36.20 2.57 33.62
CA GLN A 140 35.84 3.38 34.79
C GLN A 140 35.51 4.84 34.42
N GLU A 141 36.15 5.39 33.40
CA GLU A 141 35.86 6.72 32.84
C GLU A 141 34.49 6.74 32.14
N VAL A 142 34.16 5.67 31.40
CA VAL A 142 32.85 5.56 30.74
C VAL A 142 31.72 5.31 31.73
N VAL A 143 31.95 4.48 32.74
CA VAL A 143 30.95 4.13 33.76
C VAL A 143 31.56 4.18 35.16
N PRO A 144 31.15 5.13 36.02
CA PRO A 144 31.59 5.17 37.41
C PRO A 144 31.15 3.92 38.16
N TRP A 145 32.11 3.22 38.77
CA TRP A 145 31.85 2.01 39.54
C TRP A 145 31.46 2.36 40.98
N LEU A 146 30.41 1.72 41.49
CA LEU A 146 30.05 1.87 42.90
C LEU A 146 31.17 1.35 43.80
N ASP A 147 31.39 2.03 44.92
CA ASP A 147 32.38 1.60 45.90
C ASP A 147 31.94 0.30 46.59
N GLY A 148 32.86 -0.66 46.65
CA GLY A 148 32.69 -1.95 47.30
C GLY A 148 32.29 -1.86 48.76
N THR A 149 32.71 -0.82 49.49
CA THR A 149 32.40 -0.69 50.92
C THR A 149 30.90 -0.50 51.19
N SER A 150 30.20 0.15 50.27
CA SER A 150 28.78 0.50 50.39
C SER A 150 27.81 -0.67 50.18
N VAL A 151 28.26 -1.75 49.50
CA VAL A 151 27.41 -2.87 49.09
C VAL A 151 27.72 -4.12 49.90
N LYS A 152 26.83 -4.48 50.83
CA LYS A 152 26.96 -5.69 51.68
C LYS A 152 26.33 -6.94 51.08
N LEU A 153 25.26 -6.77 50.27
CA LEU A 153 24.48 -7.85 49.65
C LEU A 153 24.44 -7.65 48.13
N CYS A 154 24.39 -8.75 47.37
CA CYS A 154 24.18 -8.67 45.93
C CYS A 154 22.77 -8.11 45.62
N PRO A 155 22.61 -7.02 44.84
CA PRO A 155 21.31 -6.44 44.53
C PRO A 155 20.37 -7.36 43.74
N SER A 156 20.91 -8.38 43.06
CA SER A 156 20.13 -9.29 42.22
C SER A 156 19.61 -10.51 42.99
N CYS A 157 20.43 -11.15 43.84
CA CYS A 157 20.03 -12.36 44.59
C CYS A 157 19.95 -12.17 46.11
N ALA A 158 20.22 -10.96 46.62
CA ALA A 158 20.24 -10.60 48.04
C ALA A 158 21.23 -11.39 48.93
N LYS A 159 22.09 -12.25 48.36
CA LYS A 159 23.10 -13.01 49.12
C LYS A 159 24.25 -12.10 49.56
N SER A 160 24.78 -12.33 50.77
CA SER A 160 25.92 -11.59 51.32
C SER A 160 27.24 -11.94 50.65
N PHE A 161 28.10 -10.93 50.47
CA PHE A 161 29.45 -11.14 49.98
C PHE A 161 30.35 -11.69 51.09
N ASN A 162 31.27 -12.59 50.72
CA ASN A 162 32.26 -13.21 51.62
C ASN A 162 33.51 -13.61 50.80
N LEU A 163 34.45 -14.37 51.40
CA LEU A 163 35.71 -14.72 50.72
C LEU A 163 35.50 -15.52 49.42
N THR A 164 34.47 -16.37 49.37
CA THR A 164 34.14 -17.19 48.19
C THR A 164 33.19 -16.47 47.24
N ARG A 165 32.23 -15.70 47.75
CA ARG A 165 31.34 -14.82 46.97
C ARG A 165 31.91 -13.41 46.88
N ARG A 166 32.81 -13.21 45.91
CA ARG A 166 33.47 -11.93 45.64
C ARG A 166 32.56 -10.92 44.92
N LYS A 167 32.92 -9.65 45.03
CA LYS A 167 32.25 -8.51 44.40
C LYS A 167 32.76 -8.32 42.97
N HIS A 168 31.86 -8.09 42.02
CA HIS A 168 32.17 -7.80 40.63
C HIS A 168 31.34 -6.61 40.14
N HIS A 169 31.92 -5.77 39.29
CA HIS A 169 31.23 -4.62 38.70
C HIS A 169 30.64 -4.96 37.33
N CYS A 170 29.41 -4.48 37.10
CA CYS A 170 28.81 -4.43 35.77
C CYS A 170 29.46 -3.30 34.96
N ARG A 171 29.99 -3.60 33.78
CA ARG A 171 30.66 -2.60 32.93
C ARG A 171 29.70 -1.56 32.35
N LEU A 172 28.40 -1.83 32.26
CA LEU A 172 27.41 -0.90 31.70
C LEU A 172 26.73 0.03 32.72
N CYS A 173 26.55 -0.43 33.96
CA CYS A 173 25.86 0.37 34.99
C CYS A 173 26.68 0.63 36.26
N GLY A 174 27.86 0.03 36.41
CA GLY A 174 28.73 0.24 37.56
C GLY A 174 28.25 -0.43 38.86
N SER A 175 27.10 -1.12 38.83
CA SER A 175 26.59 -1.84 40.00
C SER A 175 27.47 -3.02 40.40
N ILE A 176 27.43 -3.38 41.68
CA ILE A 176 28.16 -4.52 42.25
C ILE A 176 27.25 -5.74 42.30
N LEU A 177 27.76 -6.88 41.86
CA LEU A 177 27.07 -8.16 41.83
C LEU A 177 28.01 -9.32 42.14
N CYS A 178 27.45 -10.50 42.37
CA CYS A 178 28.21 -11.75 42.53
C CYS A 178 28.44 -12.44 41.17
N HIS A 179 29.30 -13.46 41.16
CA HIS A 179 29.60 -14.24 39.95
C HIS A 179 28.33 -14.83 39.33
N ASP A 180 27.49 -15.49 40.13
CA ASP A 180 26.26 -16.15 39.70
C ASP A 180 25.24 -15.20 39.05
N CYS A 181 25.26 -13.91 39.40
CA CYS A 181 24.36 -12.89 38.85
C CYS A 181 24.99 -12.08 37.71
N SER A 182 26.17 -12.50 37.24
CA SER A 182 26.91 -11.84 36.17
C SER A 182 26.89 -12.65 34.89
N VAL A 183 26.75 -11.95 33.77
CA VAL A 183 26.75 -12.54 32.42
C VAL A 183 27.84 -11.84 31.61
N PHE A 184 28.45 -12.56 30.68
CA PHE A 184 29.44 -11.98 29.78
C PHE A 184 28.85 -11.74 28.39
N LEU A 185 29.06 -10.54 27.86
CA LEU A 185 28.72 -10.18 26.49
C LEU A 185 30.00 -10.13 25.65
N ASP A 186 30.02 -10.85 24.53
CA ASP A 186 31.13 -10.84 23.58
C ASP A 186 31.26 -9.48 22.90
N LEU A 187 32.48 -8.96 22.76
CA LEU A 187 32.74 -7.66 22.13
C LEU A 187 32.30 -7.62 20.66
N LYS A 188 32.36 -8.73 19.91
CA LYS A 188 31.86 -8.80 18.52
C LYS A 188 30.34 -8.61 18.49
N ILE A 189 29.63 -9.26 19.42
CA ILE A 189 28.17 -9.11 19.56
C ILE A 189 27.84 -7.68 20.00
N ALA A 190 28.58 -7.12 20.96
CA ALA A 190 28.39 -5.75 21.42
C ALA A 190 28.54 -4.72 20.29
N ARG A 191 29.54 -4.90 19.40
CA ARG A 191 29.72 -4.08 18.19
C ARG A 191 28.49 -4.14 17.29
N GLY A 192 28.00 -5.33 16.96
CA GLY A 192 26.84 -5.50 16.08
C GLY A 192 25.54 -4.93 16.65
N ILE A 193 25.42 -4.78 17.97
CA ILE A 193 24.26 -4.15 18.62
C ILE A 193 24.28 -2.62 18.44
N VAL A 194 25.46 -2.01 18.50
CA VAL A 194 25.64 -0.56 18.42
C VAL A 194 25.71 -0.08 16.96
N ASP A 195 26.45 -0.81 16.13
CA ASP A 195 26.60 -0.55 14.71
C ASP A 195 26.22 -1.80 13.88
N PRO A 196 24.97 -1.86 13.37
CA PRO A 196 24.50 -2.95 12.52
C PRO A 196 25.08 -2.90 11.09
N SER A 197 25.69 -1.77 10.70
CA SER A 197 26.24 -1.55 9.37
C SER A 197 27.71 -1.96 9.27
N ALA A 198 28.42 -1.99 10.40
CA ALA A 198 29.73 -2.63 10.52
C ALA A 198 29.59 -4.13 10.23
N SER A 199 30.02 -4.53 9.05
CA SER A 199 29.89 -5.88 8.49
C SER A 199 30.30 -6.99 9.46
N GLN A 200 29.60 -8.13 9.35
CA GLN A 200 29.96 -9.43 9.91
C GLN A 200 31.34 -9.86 9.39
N VAL A 201 32.42 -9.37 10.01
CA VAL A 201 33.77 -9.90 9.76
C VAL A 201 33.85 -11.24 10.48
N SER A 202 33.64 -12.31 9.71
CA SER A 202 34.00 -13.67 10.12
C SER A 202 35.50 -13.70 10.42
N SER A 203 35.85 -13.94 11.67
CA SER A 203 37.20 -14.33 12.07
C SER A 203 37.10 -15.39 13.14
N GLU A 204 37.87 -16.46 12.91
CA GLU A 204 38.16 -17.63 13.73
C GLU A 204 38.08 -17.38 15.25
N PRO A 205 37.77 -18.41 16.06
CA PRO A 205 37.79 -18.31 17.51
C PRO A 205 39.21 -17.99 18.01
N ASP A 206 39.42 -16.74 18.42
CA ASP A 206 40.64 -16.30 19.09
C ASP A 206 40.73 -16.96 20.48
N PRO A 207 41.81 -17.68 20.81
CA PRO A 207 41.98 -18.36 22.09
C PRO A 207 42.10 -17.42 23.31
N ASP A 208 42.28 -16.10 23.15
CA ASP A 208 42.35 -15.13 24.27
C ASP A 208 40.95 -14.67 24.78
N SER A 209 40.07 -15.66 24.98
CA SER A 209 38.60 -15.57 25.11
C SER A 209 38.07 -14.73 26.29
N GLU A 210 38.87 -14.43 27.32
CA GLU A 210 38.41 -13.62 28.46
C GLU A 210 38.60 -12.11 28.25
N ARG A 211 39.58 -11.69 27.45
CA ARG A 211 39.86 -10.26 27.21
C ARG A 211 38.91 -9.61 26.22
N SER A 212 38.11 -10.41 25.53
CA SER A 212 37.16 -10.01 24.50
C SER A 212 35.70 -10.01 24.98
N ARG A 213 35.46 -9.98 26.30
CA ARG A 213 34.11 -10.02 26.89
C ARG A 213 33.88 -8.94 27.93
N LEU A 214 32.69 -8.34 27.90
CA LEU A 214 32.23 -7.38 28.90
C LEU A 214 31.37 -8.09 29.96
N ARG A 215 31.73 -7.93 31.24
CA ARG A 215 30.91 -8.45 32.34
C ARG A 215 29.75 -7.50 32.65
N LEU A 216 28.54 -8.02 32.53
CA LEU A 216 27.28 -7.30 32.77
C LEU A 216 26.51 -7.93 33.94
N CYS A 217 25.63 -7.16 34.57
CA CYS A 217 24.57 -7.75 35.39
C CYS A 217 23.45 -8.29 34.50
N GLU A 218 22.67 -9.25 35.00
CA GLU A 218 21.54 -9.82 34.26
C GLU A 218 20.54 -8.75 33.77
N HIS A 219 20.31 -7.71 34.55
CA HIS A 219 19.38 -6.64 34.17
C HIS A 219 19.85 -5.88 32.93
N CYS A 220 21.11 -5.43 32.91
CA CYS A 220 21.67 -4.76 31.74
C CYS A 220 21.73 -5.69 30.53
N TYR A 221 22.08 -6.96 30.74
CA TYR A 221 22.09 -7.95 29.67
C TYR A 221 20.71 -8.11 29.03
N LYS A 222 19.65 -8.27 29.85
CA LYS A 222 18.26 -8.41 29.37
C LYS A 222 17.77 -7.18 28.59
N LEU A 223 18.11 -5.96 29.03
CA LEU A 223 17.73 -4.73 28.32
C LEU A 223 18.40 -4.63 26.94
N ILE A 224 19.69 -4.96 26.86
CA ILE A 224 20.46 -4.96 25.62
C ILE A 224 19.97 -6.07 24.67
N GLU A 225 19.71 -7.27 25.19
CA GLU A 225 19.19 -8.40 24.42
C GLU A 225 17.78 -8.11 23.88
N LEU A 226 16.89 -7.53 24.70
CA LEU A 226 15.56 -7.12 24.26
C LEU A 226 15.65 -6.08 23.13
N ARG A 227 16.57 -5.11 23.24
CA ARG A 227 16.80 -4.12 22.18
C ARG A 227 17.24 -4.80 20.89
N LYS A 228 18.21 -5.71 20.97
CA LYS A 228 18.70 -6.49 19.82
C LYS A 228 17.55 -7.24 19.15
N GLN A 229 16.73 -7.96 19.91
CA GLN A 229 15.56 -8.68 19.38
C GLN A 229 14.54 -7.75 18.72
N VAL A 230 14.25 -6.59 19.33
CA VAL A 230 13.35 -5.60 18.73
C VAL A 230 13.93 -5.08 17.41
N GLN A 231 15.24 -4.82 17.36
CA GLN A 231 15.91 -4.35 16.16
C GLN A 231 15.95 -5.40 15.05
N GLU A 232 16.27 -6.64 15.39
CA GLU A 232 16.17 -7.79 14.49
C GLU A 232 14.74 -7.97 13.98
N SER A 233 13.73 -7.91 14.84
CA SER A 233 12.33 -8.06 14.43
C SER A 233 11.85 -6.94 13.50
N ARG A 234 12.36 -5.70 13.67
CA ARG A 234 12.02 -4.56 12.81
C ARG A 234 12.70 -4.65 11.46
N ASN A 235 13.91 -5.21 11.43
CA ASN A 235 14.69 -5.39 10.22
C ASN A 235 14.42 -6.76 9.54
N ALA A 236 13.71 -7.66 10.22
CA ALA A 236 13.32 -8.96 9.70
C ALA A 236 12.28 -8.79 8.60
N LYS A 237 12.78 -8.71 7.37
CA LYS A 237 11.94 -8.69 6.19
C LYS A 237 11.42 -10.11 5.92
N THR A 238 10.19 -10.38 6.34
CA THR A 238 9.56 -11.67 6.09
C THR A 238 9.28 -11.87 4.60
N VAL A 239 9.14 -13.13 4.18
CA VAL A 239 8.73 -13.47 2.80
C VAL A 239 7.36 -12.86 2.48
N LEU A 240 6.45 -12.84 3.46
CA LEU A 240 5.13 -12.20 3.33
C LEU A 240 5.26 -10.70 3.07
N MET A 241 6.08 -10.00 3.85
CA MET A 241 6.31 -8.56 3.68
C MET A 241 6.92 -8.24 2.32
N THR A 242 7.89 -9.05 1.88
CA THR A 242 8.52 -8.89 0.56
C THR A 242 7.52 -9.07 -0.58
N ALA A 243 6.70 -10.12 -0.53
CA ALA A 243 5.65 -10.36 -1.54
C ALA A 243 4.60 -9.24 -1.55
N TYR A 244 4.19 -8.76 -0.36
CA TYR A 244 3.24 -7.65 -0.25
C TYR A 244 3.78 -6.34 -0.80
N GLU A 245 5.04 -5.99 -0.51
CA GLU A 245 5.69 -4.80 -1.06
C GLU A 245 5.80 -4.85 -2.59
N GLN A 246 6.17 -6.01 -3.15
CA GLN A 246 6.20 -6.21 -4.60
C GLN A 246 4.79 -6.04 -5.20
N MET A 247 3.76 -6.61 -4.57
CA MET A 247 2.38 -6.47 -5.02
C MET A 247 1.94 -5.01 -4.99
N ARG A 248 2.28 -4.27 -3.92
CA ARG A 248 2.00 -2.83 -3.80
C ARG A 248 2.73 -2.00 -4.86
N SER A 249 3.97 -2.35 -5.21
CA SER A 249 4.69 -1.70 -6.31
C SER A 249 3.99 -1.92 -7.65
N LEU A 250 3.49 -3.14 -7.93
CA LEU A 250 2.71 -3.39 -9.14
C LEU A 250 1.39 -2.62 -9.16
N MET A 251 0.70 -2.49 -8.02
CA MET A 251 -0.52 -1.67 -7.92
C MET A 251 -0.26 -0.20 -8.24
N GLU A 252 0.86 0.37 -7.78
CA GLU A 252 1.21 1.76 -8.10
C GLU A 252 1.53 1.95 -9.59
N GLN A 253 2.24 0.99 -10.19
CA GLN A 253 2.48 0.97 -11.64
C GLN A 253 1.18 0.79 -12.44
N ALA A 254 0.22 0.01 -11.93
CA ALA A 254 -1.08 -0.17 -12.57
C ALA A 254 -1.89 1.13 -12.52
N LYS A 255 -1.88 1.83 -11.38
CA LYS A 255 -2.54 3.12 -11.22
C LYS A 255 -2.01 4.17 -12.20
N SER A 256 -0.70 4.28 -12.37
CA SER A 256 -0.12 5.21 -13.34
C SER A 256 -0.43 4.81 -14.79
N ALA A 257 -0.43 3.51 -15.09
CA ALA A 257 -0.80 3.01 -16.41
C ALA A 257 -2.28 3.27 -16.76
N VAL A 258 -3.21 3.12 -15.80
CA VAL A 258 -4.63 3.44 -15.96
C VAL A 258 -4.83 4.93 -16.23
N ALA A 259 -4.17 5.80 -15.45
CA ALA A 259 -4.25 7.25 -15.68
C ALA A 259 -3.76 7.64 -17.09
N MET A 260 -2.69 6.98 -17.58
CA MET A 260 -2.22 7.20 -18.95
C MET A 260 -3.22 6.68 -19.98
N TYR A 261 -3.80 5.49 -19.78
CA TYR A 261 -4.84 4.93 -20.65
C TYR A 261 -6.04 5.87 -20.76
N GLU A 262 -6.51 6.44 -19.65
CA GLU A 262 -7.62 7.40 -19.62
C GLU A 262 -7.28 8.68 -20.41
N LYS A 263 -6.09 9.24 -20.25
CA LYS A 263 -5.62 10.39 -21.04
C LYS A 263 -5.62 10.09 -22.53
N MET A 264 -5.14 8.92 -22.93
CA MET A 264 -5.11 8.52 -24.34
C MET A 264 -6.51 8.28 -24.89
N CYS A 265 -7.41 7.67 -24.10
CA CYS A 265 -8.82 7.55 -24.46
C CYS A 265 -9.44 8.92 -24.71
N GLN A 266 -9.24 9.86 -23.79
CA GLN A 266 -9.78 11.21 -23.89
C GLN A 266 -9.28 11.92 -25.16
N SER A 267 -7.98 11.85 -25.44
CA SER A 267 -7.36 12.39 -26.66
C SER A 267 -7.99 11.81 -27.94
N LEU A 268 -8.31 10.51 -27.99
CA LEU A 268 -9.04 9.90 -29.10
C LEU A 268 -10.49 10.39 -29.22
N PHE A 269 -11.20 10.53 -28.09
CA PHE A 269 -12.57 11.07 -28.06
C PHE A 269 -12.64 12.55 -28.46
N ASP A 270 -11.56 13.31 -28.23
CA ASP A 270 -11.44 14.71 -28.61
C ASP A 270 -10.94 14.90 -30.06
N GLY A 271 -10.71 13.80 -30.79
CA GLY A 271 -10.24 13.84 -32.18
C GLY A 271 -8.81 14.35 -32.33
N GLU A 272 -7.98 14.16 -31.31
CA GLU A 272 -6.55 14.42 -31.39
C GLU A 272 -5.80 13.31 -32.14
N THR A 273 -4.62 13.66 -32.63
CA THR A 273 -3.75 12.77 -33.40
C THR A 273 -2.50 12.35 -32.63
N THR A 274 -2.37 12.77 -31.36
CA THR A 274 -1.22 12.46 -30.50
C THR A 274 -1.08 10.95 -30.28
N TYR A 275 -2.20 10.26 -30.09
CA TYR A 275 -2.24 8.81 -29.91
C TYR A 275 -3.11 8.15 -30.98
N ASN A 276 -2.83 6.87 -31.24
CA ASN A 276 -3.62 6.03 -32.12
C ASN A 276 -4.27 4.86 -31.35
N LEU A 277 -5.17 4.12 -32.01
CA LEU A 277 -5.89 3.01 -31.39
C LEU A 277 -4.94 1.86 -30.96
N SER A 278 -3.86 1.65 -31.70
CA SER A 278 -2.82 0.65 -31.35
C SER A 278 -2.09 1.03 -30.06
N ASP A 279 -1.79 2.31 -29.86
CA ASP A 279 -1.14 2.82 -28.63
C ASP A 279 -2.02 2.52 -27.40
N VAL A 280 -3.32 2.76 -27.51
CA VAL A 280 -4.28 2.52 -26.42
C VAL A 280 -4.47 1.03 -26.14
N ASN A 281 -4.52 0.20 -27.18
CA ASN A 281 -4.55 -1.25 -27.03
C ASN A 281 -3.27 -1.81 -26.39
N ALA A 282 -2.11 -1.26 -26.73
CA ALA A 282 -0.84 -1.61 -26.11
C ALA A 282 -0.82 -1.26 -24.60
N MET A 283 -1.35 -0.09 -24.24
CA MET A 283 -1.52 0.29 -22.82
C MET A 283 -2.51 -0.62 -22.08
N ARG A 284 -3.63 -0.98 -22.70
CA ARG A 284 -4.58 -1.95 -22.13
C ARG A 284 -3.90 -3.30 -21.88
N GLY A 285 -3.07 -3.77 -22.82
CA GLY A 285 -2.27 -4.98 -22.66
C GLY A 285 -1.27 -4.89 -21.50
N ARG A 286 -0.60 -3.73 -21.32
CA ARG A 286 0.28 -3.48 -20.17
C ARG A 286 -0.48 -3.53 -18.84
N ILE A 287 -1.66 -2.91 -18.77
CA ILE A 287 -2.53 -2.96 -17.58
C ILE A 287 -2.93 -4.41 -17.27
N GLY A 288 -3.28 -5.21 -18.29
CA GLY A 288 -3.57 -6.64 -18.13
C GLY A 288 -2.41 -7.42 -17.51
N LYS A 289 -1.18 -7.23 -18.00
CA LYS A 289 0.01 -7.88 -17.42
C LYS A 289 0.26 -7.48 -15.96
N LEU A 290 0.02 -6.22 -15.61
CA LEU A 290 0.13 -5.76 -14.21
C LEU A 290 -0.95 -6.42 -13.34
N ALA A 291 -2.19 -6.54 -13.84
CA ALA A 291 -3.27 -7.25 -13.15
C ALA A 291 -2.93 -8.73 -12.91
N GLU A 292 -2.36 -9.42 -13.89
CA GLU A 292 -1.88 -10.81 -13.75
C GLU A 292 -0.79 -10.93 -12.68
N GLY A 293 0.17 -10.01 -12.65
CA GLY A 293 1.22 -9.98 -11.62
C GLY A 293 0.67 -9.75 -10.20
N ILE A 294 -0.31 -8.84 -10.06
CA ILE A 294 -0.99 -8.59 -8.78
C ILE A 294 -1.80 -9.83 -8.34
N ASP A 295 -2.50 -10.49 -9.26
CA ASP A 295 -3.24 -11.72 -8.98
C ASP A 295 -2.29 -12.86 -8.53
N LEU A 296 -1.15 -13.03 -9.20
CA LEU A 296 -0.16 -14.03 -8.85
C LEU A 296 0.42 -13.82 -7.44
N LEU A 297 0.86 -12.60 -7.14
CA LEU A 297 1.42 -12.27 -5.82
C LEU A 297 0.36 -12.38 -4.71
N SER A 298 -0.88 -11.97 -4.97
CA SER A 298 -1.95 -12.11 -3.98
C SER A 298 -2.35 -13.58 -3.74
N LYS A 299 -2.29 -14.46 -4.75
CA LYS A 299 -2.41 -15.93 -4.57
C LYS A 299 -1.25 -16.47 -3.75
N GLN A 300 -0.02 -16.04 -4.04
CA GLN A 300 1.16 -16.45 -3.29
C GLN A 300 1.04 -16.05 -1.80
N ILE A 301 0.59 -14.83 -1.51
CA ILE A 301 0.36 -14.37 -0.14
C ILE A 301 -0.69 -15.22 0.59
N ALA A 302 -1.78 -15.58 -0.09
CA ALA A 302 -2.81 -16.46 0.45
C ALA A 302 -2.33 -17.90 0.68
N SER A 303 -1.30 -18.35 -0.05
CA SER A 303 -0.74 -19.70 0.06
C SER A 303 0.31 -19.87 1.18
N PHE A 304 0.76 -18.77 1.79
CA PHE A 304 1.75 -18.87 2.86
C PHE A 304 1.20 -19.60 4.09
N PRO A 305 2.02 -20.42 4.78
CA PRO A 305 1.56 -21.24 5.90
C PRO A 305 0.98 -20.37 7.01
N ALA A 306 -0.27 -20.66 7.37
CA ALA A 306 -0.96 -20.03 8.49
C ALA A 306 -1.95 -21.04 9.10
N GLU A 307 -2.02 -21.08 10.44
CA GLU A 307 -2.96 -21.97 11.13
C GLU A 307 -4.41 -21.47 10.96
N PRO A 308 -5.39 -22.38 10.82
CA PRO A 308 -6.81 -22.04 10.74
C PRO A 308 -7.28 -21.16 11.91
N GLY A 309 -8.07 -20.12 11.62
CA GLY A 309 -8.63 -19.23 12.63
C GLY A 309 -7.69 -18.13 13.17
N THR A 310 -6.41 -18.14 12.79
CA THR A 310 -5.45 -17.12 13.23
C THR A 310 -5.67 -15.75 12.56
N ARG A 311 -5.20 -14.68 13.22
CA ARG A 311 -5.19 -13.32 12.63
C ARG A 311 -4.35 -13.24 11.35
N GLN A 312 -3.30 -14.06 11.24
CA GLN A 312 -2.45 -14.13 10.06
C GLN A 312 -3.22 -14.65 8.84
N LEU A 313 -3.97 -15.75 8.98
CA LEU A 313 -4.80 -16.29 7.89
C LEU A 313 -5.88 -15.29 7.46
N LYS A 314 -6.52 -14.62 8.44
CA LYS A 314 -7.49 -13.55 8.14
C LYS A 314 -6.85 -12.42 7.34
N LEU A 315 -5.66 -11.96 7.73
CA LEU A 315 -4.93 -10.90 7.01
C LEU A 315 -4.59 -11.31 5.57
N GLN A 316 -4.06 -12.52 5.37
CA GLN A 316 -3.73 -13.04 4.03
C GLN A 316 -4.96 -13.08 3.12
N ASN A 317 -6.10 -13.55 3.63
CA ASN A 317 -7.36 -13.59 2.88
C ASN A 317 -7.90 -12.19 2.58
N SER A 318 -7.80 -11.25 3.53
CA SER A 318 -8.18 -9.86 3.30
C SER A 318 -7.31 -9.19 2.23
N ILE A 319 -5.99 -9.45 2.22
CA ILE A 319 -5.08 -8.98 1.17
C ILE A 319 -5.51 -9.53 -0.19
N ARG A 320 -5.80 -10.83 -0.27
CA ARG A 320 -6.28 -11.48 -1.50
C ARG A 320 -7.59 -10.88 -2.00
N GLN A 321 -8.55 -10.68 -1.11
CA GLN A 321 -9.85 -10.09 -1.43
C GLN A 321 -9.71 -8.64 -1.92
N ALA A 322 -8.88 -7.84 -1.25
CA ALA A 322 -8.62 -6.47 -1.63
C ALA A 322 -7.94 -6.38 -3.02
N ALA A 323 -6.97 -7.25 -3.29
CA ALA A 323 -6.32 -7.33 -4.60
C ALA A 323 -7.30 -7.74 -5.71
N ALA A 324 -8.15 -8.75 -5.46
CA ALA A 324 -9.17 -9.18 -6.42
C ALA A 324 -10.21 -8.08 -6.71
N HIS A 325 -10.63 -7.34 -5.67
CA HIS A 325 -11.52 -6.19 -5.82
C HIS A 325 -10.88 -5.09 -6.66
N TYR A 326 -9.62 -4.71 -6.35
CA TYR A 326 -8.85 -3.73 -7.12
C TYR A 326 -8.75 -4.10 -8.61
N ILE A 327 -8.41 -5.36 -8.91
CA ILE A 327 -8.31 -5.83 -10.30
C ILE A 327 -9.66 -5.69 -11.03
N LYS A 328 -10.75 -6.12 -10.39
CA LYS A 328 -12.08 -6.11 -11.00
C LYS A 328 -12.58 -4.69 -11.28
N GLU A 329 -12.53 -3.82 -10.28
CA GLU A 329 -13.10 -2.47 -10.36
C GLU A 329 -12.19 -1.53 -11.15
N ASP A 330 -10.88 -1.54 -10.91
CA ASP A 330 -9.98 -0.51 -11.44
C ASP A 330 -9.25 -0.93 -12.74
N LEU A 331 -9.00 -2.23 -12.96
CA LEU A 331 -8.18 -2.68 -14.09
C LEU A 331 -8.97 -3.36 -15.21
N ILE A 332 -10.06 -4.07 -14.89
CA ILE A 332 -10.89 -4.78 -15.87
C ILE A 332 -12.05 -3.90 -16.36
N SER A 333 -12.63 -3.09 -15.48
CA SER A 333 -13.81 -2.26 -15.79
C SER A 333 -13.47 -0.96 -16.52
N LEU A 334 -12.35 -0.95 -17.28
CA LEU A 334 -11.90 0.20 -18.06
C LEU A 334 -12.90 0.57 -19.17
N ARG A 335 -12.99 1.88 -19.44
CA ARG A 335 -13.84 2.46 -20.49
C ARG A 335 -13.64 1.75 -21.83
N LYS A 336 -14.75 1.46 -22.53
CA LYS A 336 -14.74 0.88 -23.88
C LYS A 336 -14.20 1.89 -24.90
N LEU A 337 -13.42 1.40 -25.86
CA LEU A 337 -12.81 2.22 -26.90
C LEU A 337 -13.82 2.51 -28.03
N PRO A 338 -13.80 3.72 -28.61
CA PRO A 338 -14.56 4.01 -29.82
C PRO A 338 -14.01 3.23 -31.01
N THR A 339 -14.88 2.92 -31.97
CA THR A 339 -14.49 2.25 -33.22
C THR A 339 -13.67 3.18 -34.11
N GLU A 340 -12.85 2.62 -35.01
CA GLU A 340 -12.01 3.40 -35.93
C GLU A 340 -12.83 4.38 -36.77
N ALA A 341 -14.01 3.96 -37.24
CA ALA A 341 -14.96 4.82 -37.95
C ALA A 341 -15.47 5.98 -37.09
N GLN A 342 -15.71 5.77 -35.80
CA GLN A 342 -16.12 6.84 -34.87
C GLN A 342 -14.97 7.82 -34.60
N ILE A 343 -13.74 7.33 -34.49
CA ILE A 343 -12.55 8.18 -34.33
C ILE A 343 -12.36 9.04 -35.58
N GLU A 344 -12.50 8.47 -36.77
CA GLU A 344 -12.38 9.20 -38.04
C GLU A 344 -13.48 10.25 -38.19
N GLU A 345 -14.72 9.92 -37.81
CA GLU A 345 -15.84 10.86 -37.82
C GLU A 345 -15.59 12.06 -36.88
N VAL A 346 -15.10 11.81 -35.65
CA VAL A 346 -14.75 12.88 -34.70
C VAL A 346 -13.61 13.74 -35.26
N ARG A 347 -12.60 13.12 -35.88
CA ARG A 347 -11.49 13.86 -36.54
C ARG A 347 -12.00 14.73 -37.69
N ARG A 348 -12.91 14.20 -38.52
CA ARG A 348 -13.53 14.95 -39.62
C ARG A 348 -14.32 16.15 -39.09
N GLN A 349 -15.17 15.95 -38.08
CA GLN A 349 -15.92 17.04 -37.46
C GLN A 349 -15.01 18.12 -36.87
N ARG A 350 -13.88 17.72 -36.25
CA ARG A 350 -12.89 18.66 -35.73
C ARG A 350 -12.22 19.45 -36.85
N TYR A 351 -11.82 18.77 -37.93
CA TYR A 351 -11.22 19.41 -39.10
C TYR A 351 -12.18 20.45 -39.70
N GLU A 352 -13.45 20.10 -39.90
CA GLU A 352 -14.47 21.02 -40.41
C GLU A 352 -14.71 22.22 -39.47
N ARG A 353 -14.71 22.02 -38.15
CA ARG A 353 -14.82 23.13 -37.18
C ARG A 353 -13.61 24.05 -37.23
N ALA A 354 -12.40 23.49 -37.31
CA ALA A 354 -11.18 24.27 -37.41
C ALA A 354 -11.12 25.06 -38.72
N GLU A 355 -11.53 24.44 -39.84
CA GLU A 355 -11.60 25.09 -41.15
C GLU A 355 -12.59 26.26 -41.14
N ARG A 356 -13.78 26.08 -40.55
CA ARG A 356 -14.75 27.18 -40.36
C ARG A 356 -14.18 28.31 -39.50
N GLN A 357 -13.47 28.00 -38.41
CA GLN A 357 -12.83 29.03 -37.57
C GLN A 357 -11.77 29.81 -38.35
N ILE A 358 -10.89 29.12 -39.09
CA ILE A 358 -9.88 29.75 -39.93
C ILE A 358 -10.53 30.63 -41.00
N GLN A 359 -11.63 30.17 -41.61
CA GLN A 359 -12.35 30.94 -42.61
C GLN A 359 -12.98 32.21 -42.03
N MET A 360 -13.61 32.12 -40.86
CA MET A 360 -14.15 33.29 -40.15
C MET A 360 -13.05 34.27 -39.72
N GLU A 361 -11.92 33.76 -39.23
CA GLU A 361 -10.77 34.59 -38.81
C GLU A 361 -10.12 35.28 -40.02
N ARG A 362 -9.99 34.58 -41.16
CA ARG A 362 -9.56 35.19 -42.44
C ARG A 362 -10.51 36.28 -42.90
N GLN A 363 -11.83 36.04 -42.87
CA GLN A 363 -12.82 37.06 -43.23
C GLN A 363 -12.75 38.27 -42.30
N ARG A 364 -12.55 38.05 -41.00
CA ARG A 364 -12.35 39.13 -40.03
C ARG A 364 -11.08 39.94 -40.31
N MET A 365 -9.96 39.27 -40.59
CA MET A 365 -8.70 39.91 -40.96
C MET A 365 -8.80 40.66 -42.30
N GLU A 366 -9.52 40.13 -43.28
CA GLU A 366 -9.83 40.82 -44.54
C GLU A 366 -10.70 42.06 -44.32
N MET A 367 -11.68 41.98 -43.41
CA MET A 367 -12.53 43.11 -43.04
C MET A 367 -11.76 44.18 -42.26
N GLU A 368 -10.85 43.80 -41.35
CA GLU A 368 -9.93 44.71 -40.65
C GLU A 368 -8.92 45.36 -41.63
N ARG A 369 -8.37 44.59 -42.57
CA ARG A 369 -7.52 45.12 -43.67
C ARG A 369 -8.25 46.04 -44.63
N ALA A 370 -9.57 45.91 -44.78
CA ALA A 370 -10.35 46.81 -45.62
C ALA A 370 -10.56 48.20 -44.99
N VAL A 371 -10.27 48.36 -43.68
CA VAL A 371 -10.38 49.63 -42.95
C VAL A 371 -9.06 50.42 -42.96
N ASP A 372 -7.90 49.76 -43.14
CA ASP A 372 -6.59 50.40 -43.34
C ASP A 372 -6.20 50.45 -44.84
N THR A 373 -5.91 51.66 -45.34
CA THR A 373 -5.87 52.07 -46.75
C THR A 373 -4.88 51.37 -47.71
N ALA A 374 -5.34 51.23 -48.97
CA ALA A 374 -4.64 51.33 -50.27
C ALA A 374 -3.17 50.84 -50.45
N GLY A 375 -2.97 49.82 -51.29
CA GLY A 375 -1.69 49.55 -51.98
C GLY A 375 -1.60 48.16 -52.64
N PRO A 376 -0.97 47.99 -53.82
CA PRO A 376 -1.42 47.01 -54.82
C PRO A 376 -0.70 45.65 -54.83
N SER A 377 -1.37 44.72 -55.51
CA SER A 377 -1.01 43.33 -55.83
C SER A 377 0.43 43.09 -56.33
N SER A 378 0.96 41.90 -56.05
CA SER A 378 1.96 41.26 -56.92
C SER A 378 1.78 39.74 -57.03
N SER A 379 1.50 39.33 -58.27
CA SER A 379 2.08 38.23 -59.04
C SER A 379 2.17 36.81 -58.46
N ARG A 380 1.45 35.91 -59.15
CA ARG A 380 1.56 34.46 -59.11
C ARG A 380 2.77 34.01 -59.93
N VAL A 381 3.69 33.24 -59.33
CA VAL A 381 4.70 32.44 -60.04
C VAL A 381 4.66 31.00 -59.54
N GLN A 382 4.63 30.05 -60.48
CA GLN A 382 4.85 28.62 -60.25
C GLN A 382 6.35 28.33 -60.40
N HIS A 383 6.97 27.62 -59.45
CA HIS A 383 7.81 26.46 -59.77
C HIS A 383 8.16 25.62 -58.53
N ASN A 384 8.17 24.31 -58.73
CA ASN A 384 8.77 23.26 -57.89
C ASN A 384 10.31 23.35 -57.98
N ASP A 385 11.04 23.08 -56.89
CA ASP A 385 11.71 21.79 -56.64
C ASP A 385 12.56 21.83 -55.34
N VAL A 386 12.28 20.85 -54.49
CA VAL A 386 13.15 20.05 -53.59
C VAL A 386 14.43 20.69 -53.02
N ASP A 387 14.41 20.99 -51.72
CA ASP A 387 15.61 20.99 -50.87
C ASP A 387 15.52 19.80 -49.89
N ASP A 388 16.25 18.73 -50.19
CA ASP A 388 16.38 17.52 -49.38
C ASP A 388 17.37 17.72 -48.19
N ASP A 389 18.05 18.88 -48.13
CA ASP A 389 19.11 19.23 -47.16
C ASP A 389 18.70 20.33 -46.16
N ASN A 390 17.41 20.46 -45.83
CA ASN A 390 16.98 21.41 -44.80
C ASN A 390 17.21 20.82 -43.39
N PRO A 391 18.01 21.45 -42.51
CA PRO A 391 18.30 20.95 -41.16
C PRO A 391 17.05 20.74 -40.29
N LEU A 392 15.96 21.49 -40.53
CA LEU A 392 14.69 21.27 -39.85
C LEU A 392 14.03 19.94 -40.26
N ILE A 393 14.15 19.53 -41.53
CA ILE A 393 13.60 18.26 -42.03
C ILE A 393 14.37 17.09 -41.41
N GLU A 394 15.69 17.19 -41.32
CA GLU A 394 16.53 16.19 -40.64
C GLU A 394 16.13 16.08 -39.16
N GLN A 395 15.98 17.20 -38.45
CA GLN A 395 15.53 17.22 -37.07
C GLN A 395 14.13 16.60 -36.90
N MET A 396 13.21 16.87 -37.83
CA MET A 396 11.89 16.24 -37.85
C MET A 396 11.98 14.71 -38.07
N ASN A 397 12.89 14.24 -38.92
CA ASN A 397 13.14 12.81 -39.14
C ASN A 397 13.72 12.12 -37.90
N ILE A 398 14.65 12.76 -37.20
CA ILE A 398 15.22 12.27 -35.94
C ILE A 398 14.11 12.13 -34.89
N ILE A 399 13.26 13.15 -34.72
CA ILE A 399 12.16 13.12 -33.75
C ILE A 399 11.14 12.02 -34.10
N ARG A 400 10.84 11.79 -35.38
CA ARG A 400 10.01 10.65 -35.81
C ARG A 400 10.62 9.31 -35.38
N GLY A 401 11.95 9.17 -35.45
CA GLY A 401 12.68 8.02 -34.94
C GLY A 401 12.46 7.81 -33.43
N TYR A 402 12.66 8.86 -32.62
CA TYR A 402 12.44 8.79 -31.18
C TYR A 402 10.99 8.50 -30.80
N ILE A 403 10.00 9.03 -31.53
CA ILE A 403 8.58 8.69 -31.32
C ILE A 403 8.35 7.19 -31.53
N LYS A 404 8.96 6.60 -32.56
CA LYS A 404 8.83 5.17 -32.85
C LYS A 404 9.46 4.31 -31.75
N GLU A 405 10.61 4.72 -31.23
CA GLU A 405 11.28 4.06 -30.11
C GLU A 405 10.46 4.17 -28.81
N ALA A 406 10.01 5.38 -28.45
CA ALA A 406 9.17 5.61 -27.28
C ALA A 406 7.86 4.80 -27.31
N ARG A 407 7.23 4.66 -28.50
CA ARG A 407 6.07 3.77 -28.69
C ARG A 407 6.41 2.30 -28.45
N LYS A 408 7.57 1.83 -28.93
CA LYS A 408 8.03 0.44 -28.73
C LYS A 408 8.25 0.13 -27.24
N GLU A 409 8.71 1.11 -26.47
CA GLU A 409 8.97 0.99 -25.04
C GLU A 409 7.78 1.35 -24.14
N LEU A 410 6.63 1.69 -24.72
CA LEU A 410 5.43 2.11 -24.00
C LEU A 410 5.65 3.36 -23.11
N ARG A 411 6.58 4.25 -23.51
CA ARG A 411 6.86 5.54 -22.87
C ARG A 411 5.96 6.64 -23.47
N PHE A 412 4.65 6.53 -23.25
CA PHE A 412 3.67 7.39 -23.93
C PHE A 412 3.66 8.85 -23.48
N GLU A 413 4.19 9.17 -22.30
CA GLU A 413 4.42 10.56 -21.89
C GLU A 413 5.47 11.23 -22.78
N GLU A 414 6.54 10.51 -23.13
CA GLU A 414 7.55 10.99 -24.06
C GLU A 414 7.00 11.11 -25.47
N VAL A 415 6.14 10.17 -25.90
CA VAL A 415 5.42 10.27 -27.19
C VAL A 415 4.64 11.58 -27.26
N ALA A 416 3.92 11.96 -26.21
CA ALA A 416 3.16 13.21 -26.17
C ALA A 416 4.05 14.45 -26.35
N ILE A 417 5.18 14.48 -25.66
CA ILE A 417 6.16 15.57 -25.73
C ILE A 417 6.79 15.64 -27.12
N LEU A 418 7.20 14.50 -27.67
CA LEU A 418 7.84 14.42 -28.99
C LEU A 418 6.87 14.77 -30.13
N GLU A 419 5.60 14.36 -30.04
CA GLU A 419 4.55 14.75 -31.01
C GLU A 419 4.27 16.26 -30.94
N ALA A 420 4.28 16.86 -29.75
CA ALA A 420 4.17 18.32 -29.59
C ALA A 420 5.36 19.05 -30.24
N ASN A 421 6.59 18.61 -29.94
CA ASN A 421 7.80 19.15 -30.56
C ASN A 421 7.78 19.02 -32.09
N LEU A 422 7.35 17.86 -32.61
CA LEU A 422 7.21 17.64 -34.05
C LEU A 422 6.19 18.58 -34.68
N LYS A 423 5.09 18.86 -33.98
CA LYS A 423 4.07 19.81 -34.44
C LYS A 423 4.62 21.24 -34.50
N ASP A 424 5.42 21.65 -33.54
CA ASP A 424 6.01 23.00 -33.52
C ASP A 424 7.10 23.16 -34.58
N LEU A 425 7.96 22.16 -34.78
CA LEU A 425 8.92 22.15 -35.89
C LEU A 425 8.25 22.20 -37.27
N LYS A 426 7.11 21.51 -37.44
CA LYS A 426 6.32 21.61 -38.68
C LYS A 426 5.80 23.01 -38.92
N LYS A 427 5.34 23.72 -37.87
CA LYS A 427 4.89 25.11 -38.00
C LYS A 427 6.06 26.02 -38.38
N GLU A 428 7.20 25.86 -37.71
CA GLU A 428 8.40 26.66 -37.98
C GLU A 428 8.90 26.44 -39.42
N TYR A 429 8.98 25.18 -39.87
CA TYR A 429 9.29 24.87 -41.26
C TYR A 429 8.32 25.55 -42.23
N HIS A 430 7.03 25.54 -41.91
CA HIS A 430 6.03 26.21 -42.76
C HIS A 430 6.21 27.73 -42.78
N LEU A 431 6.54 28.36 -41.65
CA LEU A 431 6.84 29.79 -41.56
C LEU A 431 8.11 30.14 -42.35
N GLN A 432 9.18 29.35 -42.27
CA GLN A 432 10.40 29.56 -43.07
C GLN A 432 10.12 29.46 -44.57
N MET A 433 9.31 28.48 -45.00
CA MET A 433 8.90 28.34 -46.40
C MET A 433 8.01 29.50 -46.89
N LEU A 434 7.31 30.21 -46.00
CA LEU A 434 6.56 31.42 -46.32
C LEU A 434 7.45 32.66 -46.33
N SER A 435 8.43 32.76 -45.43
CA SER A 435 9.38 33.87 -45.37
C SER A 435 10.40 33.86 -46.51
N ASN A 436 10.77 32.68 -47.03
CA ASN A 436 11.64 32.56 -48.20
C ASN A 436 10.91 32.87 -49.53
N LYS A 437 9.61 33.18 -49.50
CA LYS A 437 8.79 33.56 -50.67
C LYS A 437 8.55 35.07 -50.80
N THR A 438 8.90 35.87 -49.80
CA THR A 438 8.97 37.35 -49.86
C THR A 438 10.36 37.78 -50.26
#